data_AF-A0A431KFJ2-F1
#
_entry.id   AF-A0A431KFJ2-F1
#
_cell.length_a   1.000
_cell.length_b   1.000
_cell.length_c   1.000
_cell.angle_alpha   90.00
_cell.angle_beta   90.00
_cell.angle_gamma   90.00
#
_symmetry.space_group_name_H-M   'P 1'
#
loop_
_entity.id
_entity.type
_entity.pdbx_description
1 polymer ?
#
loop_
_entity_poly.entity_id
_entity_poly.type
_entity_poly.pdbx_seq_one_letter_code
_entity_poly.pdbx_strand_id
1 'polypeptide(L)'
;LGFIGACNRGIAMVPGDVLLLNADALVHGNWLDRLSAALYSAGDIASVTPWSNNGEISSLPDIGVAAPALDEAQLARVDGIVAAVRDAGLTAEHELPTCCGFAMLMRRRVIDEIGGLDDVDLRRGYNEEVDWCLRARRAGYRHLLASGVFVAHSGTASFGDEKILRVVQNKAVLAARYPDHEMEYARFLSDDPLAAMRQVILERLCREGADWYADRDEDASLPDAPEKSDVPESVPPSAVRWIAVRLEADDAVGYGKTLQLARLIASRSTEGEPPFALLCLGLGTEALWRSSVVNVLPPEPDAPKCVIPDSLLSTLLHCTTVLASPSCPISGWEEIVRLDDRFDPAAWLAARHPESSLSPA
;
A
#
# COMPACT_ATOMS: atom_id res chain seq x y z
N LEU A 1 1.19 -15.80 12.99
CA LEU A 1 1.57 -14.42 13.38
C LEU A 1 1.52 -13.48 12.18
N GLY A 2 2.00 -13.89 10.99
CA GLY A 2 2.10 -12.96 9.86
C GLY A 2 3.15 -11.87 10.13
N PHE A 3 3.37 -10.99 9.17
CA PHE A 3 4.33 -9.88 9.30
C PHE A 3 3.97 -8.97 10.49
N ILE A 4 2.75 -8.43 10.49
CA ILE A 4 2.27 -7.50 11.51
C ILE A 4 2.36 -8.09 12.93
N GLY A 5 1.89 -9.32 13.14
CA GLY A 5 1.97 -9.97 14.44
C GLY A 5 3.40 -10.30 14.89
N ALA A 6 4.34 -10.51 13.97
CA ALA A 6 5.75 -10.67 14.30
C ALA A 6 6.36 -9.33 14.73
N CYS A 7 6.06 -8.24 14.01
CA CYS A 7 6.47 -6.89 14.39
C CYS A 7 5.90 -6.48 15.75
N ASN A 8 4.60 -6.67 15.98
CA ASN A 8 3.95 -6.35 17.26
C ASN A 8 4.54 -7.14 18.44
N ARG A 9 4.90 -8.41 18.23
CA ARG A 9 5.63 -9.18 19.23
C ARG A 9 6.98 -8.54 19.56
N GLY A 10 7.74 -8.14 18.55
CA GLY A 10 9.02 -7.44 18.74
C GLY A 10 8.83 -6.10 19.48
N ILE A 11 7.84 -5.31 19.08
CA ILE A 11 7.45 -4.05 19.72
C ILE A 11 7.18 -4.25 21.21
N ALA A 12 6.45 -5.30 21.59
CA ALA A 12 6.11 -5.58 22.98
C ALA A 12 7.29 -6.06 23.84
N MET A 13 8.39 -6.52 23.22
CA MET A 13 9.55 -7.06 23.94
C MET A 13 10.58 -6.01 24.32
N VAL A 14 10.49 -4.78 23.79
CA VAL A 14 11.49 -3.74 23.99
C VAL A 14 10.89 -2.49 24.63
N PRO A 15 11.58 -1.87 25.61
CA PRO A 15 11.08 -0.67 26.28
C PRO A 15 11.44 0.64 25.55
N GLY A 16 12.19 0.57 24.45
CA GLY A 16 12.72 1.73 23.74
C GLY A 16 11.97 2.06 22.45
N ASP A 17 12.44 3.09 21.74
CA ASP A 17 12.02 3.37 20.37
C ASP A 17 12.22 2.13 19.50
N VAL A 18 11.35 1.93 18.52
CA VAL A 18 11.38 0.74 17.67
C VAL A 18 11.71 1.13 16.24
N LEU A 19 12.70 0.46 15.68
CA LEU A 19 12.99 0.53 14.26
C LEU A 19 12.37 -0.70 13.58
N LEU A 20 11.44 -0.46 12.65
CA LEU A 20 11.08 -1.44 11.65
C LEU A 20 12.13 -1.39 10.55
N LEU A 21 12.82 -2.51 10.31
CA LEU A 21 13.83 -2.64 9.28
C LEU A 21 13.61 -3.95 8.53
N ASN A 22 13.41 -3.85 7.22
CA ASN A 22 13.28 -5.03 6.37
C ASN A 22 14.60 -5.81 6.31
N ALA A 23 14.50 -7.13 6.15
CA ALA A 23 15.66 -8.01 6.09
C ALA A 23 16.52 -7.81 4.83
N ASP A 24 15.98 -7.15 3.79
CA ASP A 24 16.65 -6.82 2.54
C ASP A 24 17.05 -5.33 2.44
N ALA A 25 17.09 -4.65 3.60
CA ALA A 25 17.65 -3.32 3.74
C ALA A 25 19.16 -3.38 4.08
N LEU A 26 19.94 -2.50 3.46
CA LEU A 26 21.37 -2.32 3.71
C LEU A 26 21.62 -0.91 4.23
N VAL A 27 22.42 -0.83 5.30
CA VAL A 27 22.64 0.40 6.09
C VAL A 27 24.14 0.69 6.24
N HIS A 28 24.51 1.94 6.49
CA HIS A 28 25.92 2.33 6.57
C HIS A 28 26.23 3.32 7.72
N GLY A 29 27.41 3.18 8.32
CA GLY A 29 27.94 4.15 9.29
C GLY A 29 27.03 4.40 10.50
N ASN A 30 26.90 5.67 10.87
CA ASN A 30 26.08 6.15 12.00
C ASN A 30 24.63 6.48 11.60
N TRP A 31 24.06 5.77 10.62
CA TRP A 31 22.72 6.03 10.08
C TRP A 31 21.63 6.05 11.16
N LEU A 32 21.68 5.13 12.14
CA LEU A 32 20.68 5.04 13.20
C LEU A 32 20.76 6.23 14.15
N ASP A 33 21.96 6.72 14.45
CA ASP A 33 22.15 7.92 15.28
C ASP A 33 21.59 9.16 14.60
N ARG A 34 21.84 9.32 13.29
CA ARG A 34 21.28 10.41 12.48
C ARG A 34 19.75 10.32 12.37
N LEU A 35 19.22 9.11 12.19
CA LEU A 35 17.77 8.87 12.16
C LEU A 35 17.13 9.19 13.52
N SER A 36 17.78 8.79 14.62
CA SER A 36 17.35 9.13 15.98
C SER A 36 17.39 10.64 16.22
N ALA A 37 18.44 11.33 15.77
CA ALA A 37 18.53 12.79 15.86
C ALA A 37 17.35 13.49 15.16
N ALA A 38 16.92 12.98 13.99
CA ALA A 38 15.72 13.48 13.31
C ALA A 38 14.45 13.22 14.14
N LEU A 39 14.27 12.02 14.72
CA LEU A 39 13.13 11.67 15.56
C LEU A 39 13.00 12.58 16.79
N TYR A 40 14.14 12.96 17.39
CA TYR A 40 14.21 13.81 18.58
C TYR A 40 14.33 15.31 18.27
N SER A 41 14.29 15.72 17.00
CA SER A 41 14.35 17.13 16.61
C SER A 41 13.16 17.95 17.10
N ALA A 42 12.02 17.31 17.37
CA ALA A 42 10.85 17.92 17.98
C ALA A 42 10.06 16.96 18.88
N GLY A 43 9.28 17.54 19.80
CA GLY A 43 8.45 16.82 20.76
C GLY A 43 7.16 16.24 20.20
N ASP A 44 6.88 16.41 18.91
CA ASP A 44 5.64 16.00 18.23
C ASP A 44 5.91 15.07 17.04
N ILE A 45 7.13 14.54 16.91
CA ILE A 45 7.46 13.57 15.86
C ILE A 45 7.17 12.16 16.39
N ALA A 46 6.40 11.41 15.59
CA ALA A 46 6.03 10.02 15.85
C ALA A 46 6.96 9.03 15.16
N SER A 47 7.34 9.29 13.91
CA SER A 47 8.27 8.43 13.19
C SER A 47 9.10 9.19 12.17
N VAL A 48 10.18 8.54 11.76
CA VAL A 48 11.08 9.01 10.71
C VAL A 48 11.47 7.88 9.76
N THR A 49 11.63 8.22 8.48
CA THR A 49 12.10 7.32 7.42
C THR A 49 13.30 7.95 6.72
N PRO A 50 14.28 7.17 6.24
CA PRO A 50 15.39 7.69 5.44
C PRO A 50 15.00 7.81 3.96
N TRP A 51 15.88 8.43 3.18
CA TRP A 51 15.90 8.23 1.73
C TRP A 51 16.21 6.77 1.38
N SER A 52 15.79 6.33 0.20
CA SER A 52 16.15 5.02 -0.34
C SER A 52 16.17 5.00 -1.86
N ASN A 53 16.81 4.00 -2.45
CA ASN A 53 16.64 3.66 -3.87
C ASN A 53 15.23 3.11 -4.14
N ASN A 54 14.56 2.51 -3.14
CA ASN A 54 13.25 1.90 -3.32
C ASN A 54 12.38 2.17 -2.08
N GLY A 55 12.08 3.46 -1.87
CA GLY A 55 11.43 3.99 -0.67
C GLY A 55 10.09 4.66 -0.94
N GLU A 56 9.43 4.37 -2.06
CA GLU A 56 8.16 5.00 -2.45
C GLU A 56 8.24 6.54 -2.41
N ILE A 57 7.56 7.20 -1.46
CA ILE A 57 7.60 8.66 -1.28
C ILE A 57 9.00 9.19 -0.97
N SER A 58 9.86 8.36 -0.36
CA SER A 58 11.26 8.67 -0.05
C SER A 58 12.25 8.07 -1.06
N SER A 59 11.78 7.71 -2.26
CA SER A 59 12.69 7.29 -3.33
C SER A 59 13.58 8.44 -3.83
N LEU A 60 14.83 8.09 -4.09
CA LEU A 60 15.86 8.84 -4.80
C LEU A 60 16.36 7.93 -5.94
N PRO A 61 16.61 8.43 -7.16
CA PRO A 61 16.59 9.83 -7.61
C PRO A 61 15.19 10.43 -7.79
N ASP A 62 14.17 9.61 -8.02
CA ASP A 62 12.83 10.06 -8.39
C ASP A 62 11.76 9.56 -7.41
N ILE A 63 10.77 10.41 -7.11
CA ILE A 63 9.68 10.05 -6.21
C ILE A 63 8.88 8.86 -6.76
N GLY A 64 8.61 7.86 -5.91
CA GLY A 64 7.80 6.70 -6.26
C GLY A 64 8.43 5.74 -7.27
N VAL A 65 9.67 5.96 -7.70
CA VAL A 65 10.37 5.12 -8.67
C VAL A 65 11.51 4.37 -7.97
N ALA A 66 11.59 3.07 -8.20
CA ALA A 66 12.70 2.27 -7.69
C ALA A 66 13.94 2.47 -8.56
N ALA A 67 15.09 2.64 -7.91
CA ALA A 67 16.42 2.61 -8.49
C ALA A 67 17.15 1.30 -8.11
N PRO A 68 18.18 0.89 -8.87
CA PRO A 68 18.92 -0.36 -8.63
C PRO A 68 19.41 -0.51 -7.19
N ALA A 69 19.50 -1.77 -6.74
CA ALA A 69 20.11 -2.09 -5.46
C ALA A 69 21.59 -1.68 -5.44
N LEU A 70 22.06 -1.20 -4.29
CA LEU A 70 23.44 -0.76 -4.10
C LEU A 70 24.22 -1.83 -3.34
N ASP A 71 25.48 -2.04 -3.72
CA ASP A 71 26.44 -2.74 -2.87
C ASP A 71 26.87 -1.88 -1.66
N GLU A 72 27.67 -2.45 -0.75
CA GLU A 72 28.12 -1.76 0.47
C GLU A 72 28.95 -0.50 0.18
N ALA A 73 29.78 -0.49 -0.87
CA ALA A 73 30.65 0.64 -1.20
C ALA A 73 29.85 1.76 -1.88
N GLN A 74 28.94 1.39 -2.77
CA GLN A 74 27.97 2.28 -3.41
C GLN A 74 27.07 2.94 -2.36
N LEU A 75 26.51 2.15 -1.44
CA LEU A 75 25.71 2.67 -0.33
C LEU A 75 26.51 3.63 0.54
N ALA A 76 27.73 3.25 0.95
CA ALA A 76 28.58 4.10 1.78
C ALA A 76 28.81 5.48 1.14
N ARG A 77 28.99 5.50 -0.18
CA ARG A 77 29.19 6.72 -0.95
C ARG A 77 27.93 7.58 -1.00
N VAL A 78 26.78 6.99 -1.35
CA VAL A 78 25.50 7.72 -1.43
C VAL A 78 25.08 8.26 -0.07
N ASP A 79 25.11 7.43 0.97
CA ASP A 79 24.77 7.85 2.33
C ASP A 79 25.72 8.92 2.89
N GLY A 80 27.02 8.81 2.62
CA GLY A 80 28.01 9.83 2.98
C GLY A 80 27.73 11.19 2.31
N ILE A 81 27.31 11.18 1.04
CA ILE A 81 26.94 12.39 0.30
C ILE A 81 25.66 13.00 0.86
N VAL A 82 24.63 12.19 1.10
CA VAL A 82 23.36 12.63 1.71
C VAL A 82 23.61 13.25 3.10
N ALA A 83 24.48 12.64 3.91
CA ALA A 83 24.91 13.18 5.20
C ALA A 83 25.60 14.55 5.04
N ALA A 84 26.59 14.66 4.14
CA ALA A 84 27.34 15.89 3.92
C ALA A 84 26.46 17.04 3.40
N VAL A 85 25.48 16.74 2.54
CA VAL A 85 24.50 17.71 2.04
C VAL A 85 23.65 18.26 3.17
N ARG A 86 23.16 17.39 4.06
CA ARG A 86 22.38 17.78 5.23
C ARG A 86 23.21 18.59 6.21
N ASP A 87 24.44 18.17 6.52
CA ASP A 87 25.32 18.86 7.47
C ASP A 87 25.79 20.24 6.95
N ALA A 88 25.82 20.43 5.63
CA ALA A 88 26.01 21.74 5.00
C ALA A 88 24.77 22.64 5.06
N GLY A 89 23.65 22.17 5.63
CA GLY A 89 22.39 22.91 5.73
C GLY A 89 21.67 23.09 4.39
N LEU A 90 22.01 22.28 3.38
CA LEU A 90 21.42 22.37 2.04
C LEU A 90 20.12 21.57 1.92
N THR A 91 19.90 20.63 2.84
CA THR A 91 18.64 19.92 3.02
C THR A 91 18.26 19.93 4.50
N ALA A 92 16.98 19.75 4.78
CA ALA A 92 16.43 19.68 6.13
C ALA A 92 15.40 18.56 6.20
N GLU A 93 15.12 18.07 7.39
CA GLU A 93 14.07 17.10 7.63
C GLU A 93 12.74 17.65 7.11
N HIS A 94 11.96 16.82 6.42
CA HIS A 94 10.73 17.25 5.75
C HIS A 94 9.54 16.43 6.25
N GLU A 95 8.40 17.08 6.47
CA GLU A 95 7.19 16.39 6.93
C GLU A 95 6.60 15.52 5.82
N LEU A 96 6.29 14.27 6.14
CA LEU A 96 5.67 13.32 5.22
C LEU A 96 4.23 13.04 5.64
N PRO A 97 3.33 12.76 4.68
CA PRO A 97 2.00 12.27 5.01
C PRO A 97 2.06 10.92 5.73
N THR A 98 3.04 10.07 5.39
CA THR A 98 3.34 8.76 5.97
C THR A 98 4.84 8.45 5.84
N CYS A 99 5.39 7.65 6.76
CA CYS A 99 6.72 7.05 6.62
C CYS A 99 6.64 5.66 5.94
N CYS A 100 7.77 5.17 5.42
CA CYS A 100 7.83 3.90 4.69
C CYS A 100 8.33 2.75 5.58
N GLY A 101 7.63 1.62 5.53
CA GLY A 101 7.82 0.50 6.45
C GLY A 101 9.12 -0.28 6.28
N PHE A 102 9.86 -0.08 5.17
CA PHE A 102 11.14 -0.76 4.95
C PHE A 102 12.23 -0.34 5.95
N ALA A 103 12.17 0.92 6.41
CA ALA A 103 13.06 1.50 7.40
C ALA A 103 12.35 2.65 8.13
N MET A 104 11.56 2.35 9.16
CA MET A 104 10.80 3.33 9.93
C MET A 104 11.18 3.28 11.41
N LEU A 105 11.78 4.36 11.93
CA LEU A 105 12.01 4.51 13.36
C LEU A 105 10.79 5.16 14.01
N MET A 106 10.22 4.51 15.02
CA MET A 106 8.98 4.84 15.68
C MET A 106 9.23 5.19 17.15
N ARG A 107 8.67 6.29 17.61
CA ARG A 107 8.86 6.80 18.97
C ARG A 107 8.06 6.00 19.98
N ARG A 108 8.71 5.52 21.04
CA ARG A 108 8.13 4.67 22.08
C ARG A 108 6.88 5.27 22.70
N ARG A 109 6.96 6.52 23.17
CA ARG A 109 5.81 7.19 23.81
C ARG A 109 4.57 7.23 22.91
N VAL A 110 4.75 7.31 21.59
CA VAL A 110 3.64 7.37 20.64
C VAL A 110 3.06 5.97 20.49
N ILE A 111 3.90 4.94 20.36
CA ILE A 111 3.44 3.54 20.36
C ILE A 111 2.66 3.21 21.64
N ASP A 112 3.11 3.68 22.80
CA ASP A 112 2.42 3.45 24.07
C ASP A 112 1.06 4.19 24.16
N GLU A 113 0.92 5.31 23.44
CA GLU A 113 -0.30 6.10 23.39
C GLU A 113 -1.33 5.56 22.39
N ILE A 114 -0.92 5.26 21.15
CA ILE A 114 -1.83 4.88 20.06
C ILE A 114 -1.84 3.37 19.76
N GLY A 115 -0.98 2.60 20.41
CA GLY A 115 -0.77 1.17 20.17
C GLY A 115 0.24 0.86 19.06
N GLY A 116 0.50 -0.44 18.88
CA GLY A 116 1.34 -0.98 17.80
C GLY A 116 0.65 -0.96 16.44
N LEU A 117 1.13 -1.79 15.53
CA LEU A 117 0.51 -1.99 14.21
C LEU A 117 -0.83 -2.72 14.38
N ASP A 118 -1.80 -2.44 13.51
CA ASP A 118 -3.11 -3.10 13.59
C ASP A 118 -3.04 -4.51 12.99
N ASP A 119 -3.14 -5.54 13.83
CA ASP A 119 -3.17 -6.95 13.41
C ASP A 119 -4.57 -7.57 13.43
N VAL A 120 -5.61 -6.75 13.66
CA VAL A 120 -7.02 -7.15 13.70
C VAL A 120 -7.65 -6.96 12.31
N ASP A 121 -7.60 -5.72 11.82
CA ASP A 121 -8.27 -5.34 10.57
C ASP A 121 -7.34 -5.41 9.36
N LEU A 122 -6.04 -5.16 9.56
CA LEU A 122 -5.02 -5.34 8.51
C LEU A 122 -4.45 -6.75 8.58
N ARG A 123 -4.25 -7.36 7.40
CA ARG A 123 -3.80 -8.76 7.32
C ARG A 123 -2.56 -8.89 6.48
N ARG A 124 -1.65 -9.74 6.95
CA ARG A 124 -0.55 -10.33 6.15
C ARG A 124 0.47 -9.33 5.55
N GLY A 125 0.52 -8.09 6.04
CA GLY A 125 1.49 -7.04 5.68
C GLY A 125 0.99 -6.08 4.60
N TYR A 126 1.77 -5.02 4.35
CA TYR A 126 1.44 -3.81 3.57
C TYR A 126 0.35 -2.92 4.18
N ASN A 127 0.61 -1.60 4.21
CA ASN A 127 -0.25 -0.55 4.73
C ASN A 127 -0.41 -0.51 6.27
N GLU A 128 0.19 -1.42 7.02
CA GLU A 128 0.26 -1.33 8.49
C GLU A 128 1.00 -0.09 8.99
N GLU A 129 2.09 0.25 8.32
CA GLU A 129 2.89 1.44 8.57
C GLU A 129 2.10 2.71 8.25
N VAL A 130 1.32 2.68 7.17
CA VAL A 130 0.47 3.78 6.74
C VAL A 130 -0.64 4.00 7.77
N ASP A 131 -1.36 2.95 8.17
CA ASP A 131 -2.40 3.05 9.21
C ASP A 131 -1.82 3.60 10.52
N TRP A 132 -0.66 3.09 10.95
CA TRP A 132 -0.02 3.58 12.17
C TRP A 132 0.36 5.05 12.08
N CYS A 133 0.91 5.49 10.94
CA CYS A 133 1.20 6.89 10.70
C CYS A 133 -0.08 7.74 10.77
N LEU A 134 -1.17 7.31 10.12
CA LEU A 134 -2.41 8.08 10.11
C LEU A 134 -3.09 8.14 11.49
N ARG A 135 -2.98 7.08 12.30
CA ARG A 135 -3.38 7.12 13.72
C ARG A 135 -2.55 8.14 14.50
N ALA A 136 -1.23 8.15 14.30
CA ALA A 136 -0.35 9.11 14.96
C ALA A 136 -0.68 10.56 14.55
N ARG A 137 -0.94 10.83 13.27
CA ARG A 137 -1.40 12.14 12.79
C ARG A 137 -2.71 12.58 13.42
N ARG A 138 -3.68 11.68 13.56
CA ARG A 138 -4.94 11.96 14.28
C ARG A 138 -4.72 12.29 15.76
N ALA A 139 -3.66 11.77 16.38
CA ALA A 139 -3.24 12.13 17.73
C ALA A 139 -2.37 13.41 17.78
N GLY A 140 -2.19 14.11 16.65
CA GLY A 140 -1.46 15.39 16.58
C GLY A 140 0.05 15.24 16.37
N TYR A 141 0.53 14.05 15.99
CA TYR A 141 1.93 13.80 15.68
C TYR A 141 2.27 13.97 14.20
N ARG A 142 3.57 14.10 13.91
CA ARG A 142 4.11 14.26 12.56
C ARG A 142 5.11 13.15 12.22
N HIS A 143 5.33 12.96 10.92
CA HIS A 143 6.28 12.00 10.36
C HIS A 143 7.31 12.76 9.55
N LEU A 144 8.60 12.40 9.65
CA LEU A 144 9.63 13.09 8.89
C LEU A 144 10.41 12.17 7.96
N LEU A 145 10.82 12.73 6.83
CA LEU A 145 11.98 12.28 6.08
C LEU A 145 13.25 12.76 6.78
N ALA A 146 14.13 11.84 7.17
CA ALA A 146 15.46 12.16 7.65
C ALA A 146 16.38 12.47 6.45
N SER A 147 16.50 13.75 6.11
CA SER A 147 17.16 14.21 4.88
C SER A 147 18.64 13.87 4.78
N GLY A 148 19.28 13.56 5.90
CA GLY A 148 20.68 13.22 6.02
C GLY A 148 20.95 11.73 6.19
N VAL A 149 20.01 10.83 5.87
CA VAL A 149 20.18 9.37 5.98
C VAL A 149 19.70 8.68 4.70
N PHE A 150 20.50 7.75 4.19
CA PHE A 150 20.13 6.89 3.07
C PHE A 150 20.24 5.41 3.45
N VAL A 151 19.22 4.62 3.11
CA VAL A 151 19.19 3.16 3.32
C VAL A 151 18.85 2.50 2.00
N ALA A 152 19.71 1.57 1.55
CA ALA A 152 19.42 0.81 0.34
C ALA A 152 18.40 -0.29 0.64
N HIS A 153 17.46 -0.53 -0.26
CA HIS A 153 16.40 -1.51 -0.13
C HIS A 153 16.28 -2.30 -1.43
N SER A 154 16.49 -3.61 -1.37
CA SER A 154 16.49 -4.47 -2.57
C SER A 154 15.09 -4.62 -3.15
N GLY A 155 14.04 -4.64 -2.30
CA GLY A 155 12.65 -4.79 -2.74
C GLY A 155 12.32 -6.15 -3.36
N THR A 156 13.26 -7.10 -3.31
CA THR A 156 13.16 -8.44 -3.88
C THR A 156 12.46 -9.42 -2.93
N ALA A 157 12.33 -9.07 -1.64
CA ALA A 157 11.71 -9.93 -0.64
C ALA A 157 10.17 -9.86 -0.61
N SER A 158 9.54 -8.99 -1.40
CA SER A 158 8.11 -8.69 -1.30
C SER A 158 7.26 -9.39 -2.39
N PHE A 159 7.12 -10.71 -2.23
CA PHE A 159 5.99 -11.61 -2.59
C PHE A 159 5.07 -11.30 -3.81
N GLY A 160 5.50 -11.50 -5.06
CA GLY A 160 4.66 -11.88 -6.23
C GLY A 160 3.18 -11.39 -6.33
N ASP A 161 2.28 -12.24 -6.88
CA ASP A 161 0.86 -11.91 -7.12
C ASP A 161 0.07 -11.74 -5.81
N GLU A 162 0.51 -12.40 -4.72
CA GLU A 162 -0.11 -12.26 -3.40
C GLU A 162 0.11 -10.88 -2.76
N LYS A 163 1.21 -10.17 -3.08
CA LYS A 163 1.45 -8.78 -2.65
C LYS A 163 0.35 -7.88 -3.18
N ILE A 164 -0.02 -8.02 -4.46
CA ILE A 164 -1.04 -7.18 -5.08
C ILE A 164 -2.35 -7.34 -4.31
N LEU A 165 -2.78 -8.58 -4.02
CA LEU A 165 -4.00 -8.83 -3.26
C LEU A 165 -3.94 -8.28 -1.82
N ARG A 166 -2.80 -8.39 -1.13
CA ARG A 166 -2.63 -7.89 0.26
C ARG A 166 -2.64 -6.36 0.31
N VAL A 167 -1.92 -5.72 -0.61
CA VAL A 167 -1.93 -4.26 -0.77
C VAL A 167 -3.35 -3.79 -1.04
N VAL A 168 -4.06 -4.43 -1.97
CA VAL A 168 -5.44 -4.10 -2.34
C VAL A 168 -6.41 -4.27 -1.16
N GLN A 169 -6.34 -5.39 -0.43
CA GLN A 169 -7.18 -5.62 0.75
C GLN A 169 -6.97 -4.54 1.82
N ASN A 170 -5.71 -4.31 2.23
CA ASN A 170 -5.41 -3.38 3.32
C ASN A 170 -5.64 -1.91 2.88
N LYS A 171 -5.52 -1.61 1.59
CA LYS A 171 -5.87 -0.30 1.02
C LYS A 171 -7.36 0.03 1.17
N ALA A 172 -8.26 -0.95 1.06
CA ALA A 172 -9.68 -0.74 1.30
C ALA A 172 -9.97 -0.38 2.78
N VAL A 173 -9.28 -1.02 3.72
CA VAL A 173 -9.36 -0.69 5.15
C VAL A 173 -8.89 0.75 5.40
N LEU A 174 -7.76 1.15 4.80
CA LEU A 174 -7.28 2.53 4.88
C LEU A 174 -8.25 3.53 4.29
N ALA A 175 -8.80 3.28 3.10
CA ALA A 175 -9.74 4.20 2.45
C ALA A 175 -11.02 4.39 3.27
N ALA A 176 -11.52 3.33 3.91
CA ALA A 176 -12.66 3.42 4.81
C ALA A 176 -12.34 4.24 6.06
N ARG A 177 -11.14 4.08 6.63
CA ARG A 177 -10.71 4.78 7.85
C ARG A 177 -10.30 6.22 7.60
N TYR A 178 -9.66 6.51 6.47
CA TYR A 178 -9.01 7.78 6.14
C TYR A 178 -9.35 8.21 4.70
N PRO A 179 -10.61 8.65 4.43
CA PRO A 179 -11.08 8.90 3.06
C PRO A 179 -10.26 9.93 2.28
N ASP A 180 -9.66 10.90 2.98
CA ASP A 180 -8.89 11.98 2.37
C ASP A 180 -7.42 11.61 2.09
N HIS A 181 -6.92 10.52 2.69
CA HIS A 181 -5.49 10.18 2.66
C HIS A 181 -4.98 9.88 1.24
N GLU A 182 -5.75 9.14 0.43
CA GLU A 182 -5.37 8.84 -0.95
C GLU A 182 -5.16 10.10 -1.78
N MET A 183 -6.04 11.09 -1.61
CA MET A 183 -5.93 12.36 -2.33
C MET A 183 -4.73 13.17 -1.83
N GLU A 184 -4.49 13.19 -0.53
CA GLU A 184 -3.31 13.83 0.07
C GLU A 184 -2.01 13.19 -0.42
N TYR A 185 -1.94 11.86 -0.44
CA TYR A 185 -0.77 11.12 -0.92
C TYR A 185 -0.53 11.37 -2.41
N ALA A 186 -1.57 11.26 -3.25
CA ALA A 186 -1.46 11.55 -4.68
C ALA A 186 -1.02 13.00 -4.95
N ARG A 187 -1.51 13.95 -4.14
CA ARG A 187 -1.09 15.34 -4.22
C ARG A 187 0.38 15.51 -3.81
N PHE A 188 0.84 14.84 -2.76
CA PHE A 188 2.25 14.88 -2.38
C PHE A 188 3.14 14.34 -3.50
N LEU A 189 2.75 13.24 -4.15
CA LEU A 189 3.48 12.69 -5.30
C LEU A 189 3.52 13.67 -6.48
N SER A 190 2.40 14.36 -6.74
CA SER A 190 2.29 15.30 -7.86
C SER A 190 3.01 16.64 -7.61
N ASP A 191 2.91 17.17 -6.39
CA ASP A 191 3.52 18.45 -6.00
C ASP A 191 5.03 18.28 -5.75
N ASP A 192 5.45 17.06 -5.42
CA ASP A 192 6.81 16.63 -5.10
C ASP A 192 7.60 17.68 -4.29
N PRO A 193 7.20 17.95 -3.02
CA PRO A 193 7.83 18.99 -2.20
C PRO A 193 9.30 18.68 -1.86
N LEU A 194 9.75 17.46 -2.15
CA LEU A 194 11.11 16.99 -1.95
C LEU A 194 12.02 17.18 -3.18
N ALA A 195 11.47 17.63 -4.32
CA ALA A 195 12.19 17.76 -5.59
C ALA A 195 13.48 18.58 -5.46
N ALA A 196 13.42 19.73 -4.77
CA ALA A 196 14.59 20.58 -4.56
C ALA A 196 15.68 19.87 -3.73
N MET A 197 15.29 19.09 -2.72
CA MET A 197 16.24 18.31 -1.92
C MET A 197 16.90 17.21 -2.75
N ARG A 198 16.12 16.47 -3.56
CA ARG A 198 16.68 15.47 -4.49
C ARG A 198 17.64 16.11 -5.46
N GLN A 199 17.27 17.25 -6.07
CA GLN A 199 18.13 17.95 -7.02
C GLN A 199 19.49 18.29 -6.40
N VAL A 200 19.51 18.87 -5.20
CA VAL A 200 20.76 19.20 -4.51
C VAL A 200 21.61 17.95 -4.24
N ILE A 201 20.98 16.84 -3.83
CA ILE A 201 21.67 15.56 -3.61
C ILE A 201 22.24 15.02 -4.92
N LEU A 202 21.45 15.01 -6.01
CA LEU A 202 21.86 14.53 -7.33
C LEU A 202 22.99 15.36 -7.92
N GLU A 203 22.92 16.68 -7.80
CA GLU A 203 24.03 17.57 -8.18
C GLU A 203 25.29 17.27 -7.37
N ARG A 204 25.16 16.93 -6.08
CA ARG A 204 26.31 16.57 -5.25
C ARG A 204 26.88 15.20 -5.64
N LEU A 205 26.03 14.22 -5.90
CA LEU A 205 26.41 12.89 -6.42
C LEU A 205 27.22 13.04 -7.70
N CYS A 206 26.72 13.82 -8.66
CA CYS A 206 27.43 14.09 -9.92
C CYS A 206 28.80 14.74 -9.69
N ARG A 207 28.88 15.80 -8.88
CA ARG A 207 30.15 16.48 -8.56
C ARG A 207 31.18 15.56 -7.90
N GLU A 208 30.73 14.61 -7.10
CA GLU A 208 31.60 13.66 -6.41
C GLU A 208 31.88 12.39 -7.22
N GLY A 209 31.45 12.31 -8.49
CA GLY A 209 31.68 11.17 -9.40
C GLY A 209 30.84 9.93 -9.09
N ALA A 210 29.66 10.15 -8.51
CA ALA A 210 28.61 9.16 -8.25
C ALA A 210 27.38 9.38 -9.15
N ASP A 211 27.61 9.95 -10.35
CA ASP A 211 26.65 10.14 -11.43
C ASP A 211 26.01 8.83 -11.89
N TRP A 212 26.70 7.68 -11.77
CA TRP A 212 26.13 6.34 -12.02
C TRP A 212 24.86 6.01 -11.23
N TYR A 213 24.58 6.71 -10.13
CA TYR A 213 23.34 6.56 -9.37
C TYR A 213 22.22 7.47 -9.88
N ALA A 214 22.59 8.61 -10.47
CA ALA A 214 21.67 9.58 -11.04
C ALA A 214 21.31 9.26 -12.50
N ASP A 215 22.25 8.67 -13.23
CA ASP A 215 22.08 8.24 -14.61
C ASP A 215 21.33 6.91 -14.66
N ARG A 216 20.12 6.96 -15.21
CA ARG A 216 19.34 5.78 -15.54
C ARG A 216 20.02 5.08 -16.70
N ASP A 217 20.68 3.95 -16.47
CA ASP A 217 20.75 2.96 -17.52
C ASP A 217 19.31 2.45 -17.73
N GLU A 218 18.64 2.92 -18.79
CA GLU A 218 17.29 2.45 -19.17
C GLU A 218 17.26 0.93 -19.42
N ASP A 219 18.43 0.29 -19.59
CA ASP A 219 18.64 -1.14 -19.79
C ASP A 219 18.91 -1.93 -18.48
N ALA A 220 18.99 -1.27 -17.32
CA ALA A 220 19.17 -1.95 -16.03
C ALA A 220 17.86 -2.64 -15.61
N SER A 221 17.59 -3.80 -16.20
CA SER A 221 16.51 -4.69 -15.79
C SER A 221 16.55 -4.93 -14.28
N LEU A 222 15.39 -4.80 -13.62
CA LEU A 222 15.21 -5.28 -12.26
C LEU A 222 15.65 -6.76 -12.21
N PRO A 223 16.33 -7.21 -11.14
CA PRO A 223 16.70 -8.61 -11.02
C PRO A 223 15.46 -9.50 -11.17
N ASP A 224 15.61 -10.62 -11.87
CA ASP A 224 14.54 -11.58 -12.10
C ASP A 224 13.82 -11.91 -10.78
N ALA A 225 12.50 -11.77 -10.77
CA ALA A 225 11.68 -12.15 -9.63
C ALA A 225 11.93 -13.64 -9.30
N PRO A 226 12.06 -14.01 -8.00
CA PRO A 226 12.25 -15.41 -7.62
C PRO A 226 11.14 -16.31 -8.18
N GLU A 227 11.48 -17.55 -8.52
CA GLU A 227 10.51 -18.55 -9.00
C GLU A 227 9.29 -18.62 -8.07
N LYS A 228 8.10 -18.55 -8.67
CA LYS A 228 6.82 -18.47 -7.96
C LYS A 228 6.67 -19.67 -7.02
N SER A 229 6.44 -19.41 -5.73
CA SER A 229 5.91 -20.41 -4.82
C SER A 229 4.46 -20.73 -5.21
N ASP A 230 4.05 -21.99 -5.08
CA ASP A 230 2.67 -22.39 -5.33
C ASP A 230 1.70 -21.61 -4.43
N VAL A 231 0.57 -21.17 -5.00
CA VAL A 231 -0.47 -20.48 -4.25
C VAL A 231 -1.02 -21.47 -3.20
N PRO A 232 -1.07 -21.10 -1.91
CA PRO A 232 -1.62 -21.98 -0.87
C PRO A 232 -3.06 -22.39 -1.19
N GLU A 233 -3.38 -23.66 -0.99
CA GLU A 233 -4.70 -24.25 -1.29
C GLU A 233 -5.87 -23.58 -0.51
N SER A 234 -5.58 -22.77 0.53
CA SER A 234 -6.61 -22.03 1.27
C SER A 234 -6.09 -20.72 1.89
N VAL A 235 -6.94 -19.69 1.89
CA VAL A 235 -6.73 -18.40 2.59
C VAL A 235 -7.77 -18.28 3.72
N PRO A 236 -7.35 -17.91 4.95
CA PRO A 236 -8.24 -17.80 6.10
C PRO A 236 -9.33 -16.75 5.85
N PRO A 237 -10.56 -16.96 6.38
CA PRO A 237 -11.70 -16.10 6.11
C PRO A 237 -11.44 -14.63 6.45
N SER A 238 -11.75 -13.77 5.49
CA SER A 238 -11.69 -12.31 5.57
C SER A 238 -12.77 -11.76 6.50
N ALA A 239 -12.50 -10.65 7.19
CA ALA A 239 -13.53 -9.87 7.90
C ALA A 239 -14.34 -8.97 6.94
N VAL A 240 -14.14 -9.11 5.63
CA VAL A 240 -14.83 -8.40 4.54
C VAL A 240 -15.61 -9.42 3.73
N ARG A 241 -16.86 -9.11 3.41
CA ARG A 241 -17.67 -9.95 2.51
C ARG A 241 -17.43 -9.52 1.07
N TRP A 242 -16.95 -10.46 0.26
CA TRP A 242 -16.58 -10.19 -1.12
C TRP A 242 -17.69 -10.57 -2.10
N ILE A 243 -17.95 -9.69 -3.07
CA ILE A 243 -18.83 -9.95 -4.22
C ILE A 243 -17.97 -9.79 -5.48
N ALA A 244 -17.89 -10.83 -6.29
CA ALA A 244 -17.18 -10.74 -7.57
C ALA A 244 -18.11 -10.17 -8.66
N VAL A 245 -17.57 -9.33 -9.53
CA VAL A 245 -18.27 -8.70 -10.64
C VAL A 245 -17.44 -8.91 -11.90
N ARG A 246 -17.98 -9.55 -12.93
CA ARG A 246 -17.28 -9.76 -14.20
C ARG A 246 -17.98 -9.00 -15.32
N LEU A 247 -17.21 -8.14 -15.98
CA LEU A 247 -17.70 -7.23 -17.02
C LEU A 247 -16.92 -7.46 -18.31
N GLU A 248 -17.60 -7.33 -19.44
CA GLU A 248 -16.96 -7.25 -20.75
C GLU A 248 -16.47 -5.82 -21.01
N ALA A 249 -15.47 -5.66 -21.88
CA ALA A 249 -14.79 -4.38 -22.11
C ALA A 249 -15.75 -3.26 -22.54
N ASP A 250 -16.88 -3.59 -23.14
CA ASP A 250 -17.86 -2.69 -23.74
C ASP A 250 -19.24 -2.68 -23.04
N ASP A 251 -19.40 -3.31 -21.88
CA ASP A 251 -20.68 -3.40 -21.16
C ASP A 251 -21.00 -2.13 -20.33
N ALA A 252 -21.42 -1.06 -21.02
CA ALA A 252 -21.77 0.21 -20.40
C ALA A 252 -22.87 0.09 -19.33
N VAL A 253 -23.83 -0.82 -19.51
CA VAL A 253 -24.92 -1.07 -18.56
C VAL A 253 -24.34 -1.71 -17.29
N GLY A 254 -23.54 -2.76 -17.44
CA GLY A 254 -22.83 -3.41 -16.34
C GLY A 254 -21.93 -2.46 -15.55
N TYR A 255 -21.16 -1.60 -16.22
CA TYR A 255 -20.37 -0.55 -15.56
C TYR A 255 -21.23 0.40 -14.73
N GLY A 256 -22.32 0.91 -15.31
CA GLY A 256 -23.23 1.82 -14.62
C GLY A 256 -23.88 1.21 -13.38
N LYS A 257 -24.36 -0.04 -13.48
CA LYS A 257 -24.96 -0.79 -12.37
C LYS A 257 -23.94 -1.11 -11.28
N THR A 258 -22.73 -1.50 -11.66
CA THR A 258 -21.63 -1.79 -10.72
C THR A 258 -21.23 -0.54 -9.94
N LEU A 259 -21.13 0.61 -10.61
CA LEU A 259 -20.84 1.88 -9.94
C LEU A 259 -21.95 2.29 -8.96
N GLN A 260 -23.22 2.12 -9.35
CA GLN A 260 -24.34 2.37 -8.43
C GLN A 260 -24.28 1.46 -7.20
N LEU A 261 -24.02 0.17 -7.39
CA LEU A 261 -23.87 -0.78 -6.30
C LEU A 261 -22.71 -0.40 -5.37
N ALA A 262 -21.55 -0.07 -5.93
CA ALA A 262 -20.38 0.38 -5.16
C ALA A 262 -20.71 1.59 -4.27
N ARG A 263 -21.43 2.58 -4.81
CA ARG A 263 -21.89 3.77 -4.06
C ARG A 263 -22.86 3.41 -2.95
N LEU A 264 -23.81 2.51 -3.21
CA LEU A 264 -24.79 2.07 -2.20
C LEU A 264 -24.10 1.32 -1.05
N ILE A 265 -23.13 0.45 -1.37
CA ILE A 265 -22.31 -0.23 -0.37
C ILE A 265 -21.50 0.79 0.45
N ALA A 266 -20.82 1.73 -0.21
CA ALA A 266 -20.05 2.79 0.45
C ALA A 266 -20.91 3.62 1.43
N SER A 267 -22.16 3.89 1.09
CA SER A 267 -23.09 4.67 1.92
C SER A 267 -23.67 3.91 3.13
N ARG A 268 -23.44 2.60 3.24
CA ARG A 268 -24.09 1.72 4.23
C ARG A 268 -23.14 1.20 5.32
N SER A 269 -21.94 1.79 5.45
CA SER A 269 -21.02 1.51 6.56
C SER A 269 -21.74 1.69 7.89
N THR A 270 -22.20 0.58 8.47
CA THR A 270 -22.98 0.53 9.70
C THR A 270 -22.11 -0.06 10.80
N GLU A 271 -22.21 0.49 12.01
CA GLU A 271 -21.50 -0.03 13.18
C GLU A 271 -21.90 -1.48 13.44
N GLY A 272 -20.94 -2.41 13.38
CA GLY A 272 -21.10 -3.79 13.83
C GLY A 272 -21.22 -4.86 12.75
N GLU A 273 -21.27 -4.52 11.46
CA GLU A 273 -21.23 -5.52 10.37
C GLU A 273 -19.96 -5.40 9.51
N PRO A 274 -19.41 -6.53 9.03
CA PRO A 274 -18.27 -6.54 8.12
C PRO A 274 -18.63 -5.84 6.79
N PRO A 275 -17.82 -4.88 6.31
CA PRO A 275 -18.11 -4.16 5.08
C PRO A 275 -18.09 -5.08 3.86
N PHE A 276 -18.83 -4.70 2.81
CA PHE A 276 -18.75 -5.36 1.51
C PHE A 276 -17.65 -4.70 0.66
N ALA A 277 -16.93 -5.53 -0.08
CA ALA A 277 -16.06 -5.08 -1.16
C ALA A 277 -16.47 -5.75 -2.47
N LEU A 278 -16.41 -4.99 -3.56
CA LEU A 278 -16.63 -5.52 -4.90
C LEU A 278 -15.27 -5.87 -5.51
N LEU A 279 -15.19 -7.03 -6.16
CA LEU A 279 -14.03 -7.45 -6.95
C LEU A 279 -14.41 -7.47 -8.43
N CYS A 280 -13.99 -6.47 -9.20
CA CYS A 280 -14.18 -6.42 -10.64
C CYS A 280 -13.11 -7.20 -11.41
N LEU A 281 -13.55 -8.07 -12.32
CA LEU A 281 -12.73 -8.91 -13.20
C LEU A 281 -12.87 -8.38 -14.63
N GLY A 282 -11.79 -7.91 -15.26
CA GLY A 282 -11.78 -7.56 -16.71
C GLY A 282 -11.42 -6.12 -17.10
N LEU A 283 -11.66 -5.76 -18.38
CA LEU A 283 -11.03 -4.65 -19.13
C LEU A 283 -11.55 -3.21 -18.90
N GLY A 284 -12.65 -2.95 -18.18
CA GLY A 284 -13.15 -1.57 -17.97
C GLY A 284 -13.07 -1.08 -16.52
N THR A 285 -12.03 -1.51 -15.83
CA THR A 285 -11.89 -1.44 -14.37
C THR A 285 -11.35 -0.10 -13.85
N GLU A 286 -10.78 0.74 -14.71
CA GLU A 286 -10.08 1.98 -14.30
C GLU A 286 -11.03 3.07 -13.78
N ALA A 287 -12.25 3.18 -14.34
CA ALA A 287 -13.26 4.14 -13.90
C ALA A 287 -13.90 3.77 -12.54
N LEU A 288 -13.95 2.47 -12.23
CA LEU A 288 -14.54 1.94 -11.00
C LEU A 288 -13.54 1.91 -9.84
N TRP A 289 -12.24 1.73 -10.15
CA TRP A 289 -11.14 1.73 -9.17
C TRP A 289 -11.20 2.94 -8.23
N ARG A 290 -11.48 4.13 -8.78
CA ARG A 290 -11.48 5.40 -8.03
C ARG A 290 -12.53 5.47 -6.91
N SER A 291 -13.42 4.48 -6.81
CA SER A 291 -14.46 4.43 -5.78
C SER A 291 -13.99 3.88 -4.44
N SER A 292 -12.76 3.32 -4.33
CA SER A 292 -12.19 2.69 -3.12
C SER A 292 -12.94 1.45 -2.56
N VAL A 293 -14.14 1.17 -3.05
CA VAL A 293 -14.97 0.00 -2.71
C VAL A 293 -14.86 -1.12 -3.76
N VAL A 294 -14.28 -0.81 -4.93
CA VAL A 294 -14.09 -1.73 -6.05
C VAL A 294 -12.62 -2.07 -6.23
N ASN A 295 -12.30 -3.35 -6.13
CA ASN A 295 -10.99 -3.94 -6.38
C ASN A 295 -10.94 -4.52 -7.81
N VAL A 296 -9.77 -4.54 -8.44
CA VAL A 296 -9.64 -4.79 -9.89
C VAL A 296 -8.65 -5.91 -10.17
N LEU A 297 -9.03 -6.88 -11.00
CA LEU A 297 -8.11 -7.85 -11.60
C LEU A 297 -8.04 -7.68 -13.13
N PRO A 298 -6.84 -7.74 -13.72
CA PRO A 298 -6.70 -7.65 -15.16
C PRO A 298 -7.39 -8.85 -15.84
N PRO A 299 -7.88 -8.68 -17.08
CA PRO A 299 -8.43 -9.79 -17.86
C PRO A 299 -7.31 -10.73 -18.29
N GLU A 300 -7.65 -12.00 -18.54
CA GLU A 300 -6.78 -12.94 -19.25
C GLU A 300 -6.96 -12.79 -20.77
N PRO A 301 -5.93 -12.38 -21.53
CA PRO A 301 -6.05 -12.34 -22.98
C PRO A 301 -5.17 -13.41 -23.67
N ASP A 302 -4.04 -13.83 -23.07
CA ASP A 302 -3.10 -14.89 -23.53
C ASP A 302 -1.83 -14.90 -22.64
N ALA A 303 -1.79 -15.58 -21.46
CA ALA A 303 -0.60 -15.55 -20.59
C ALA A 303 -0.20 -16.89 -19.94
N PRO A 304 1.05 -17.35 -20.08
CA PRO A 304 1.73 -18.12 -19.05
C PRO A 304 2.26 -17.13 -18.01
N LYS A 305 1.42 -16.74 -17.04
CA LYS A 305 1.76 -16.20 -15.72
C LYS A 305 0.44 -15.91 -14.99
N CYS A 306 -0.09 -16.97 -14.40
CA CYS A 306 -1.28 -17.08 -13.57
C CYS A 306 -1.62 -15.80 -12.77
N VAL A 307 -2.79 -15.20 -13.04
CA VAL A 307 -3.46 -14.22 -12.16
C VAL A 307 -4.73 -14.89 -11.63
N ILE A 308 -4.53 -15.89 -10.76
CA ILE A 308 -5.54 -16.59 -9.92
C ILE A 308 -6.85 -16.99 -10.64
N PRO A 309 -7.03 -18.28 -10.97
CA PRO A 309 -8.26 -18.78 -11.59
C PRO A 309 -9.53 -18.50 -10.76
N ASP A 310 -10.68 -18.37 -11.41
CA ASP A 310 -12.00 -18.11 -10.77
C ASP A 310 -12.31 -19.06 -9.60
N SER A 311 -11.98 -20.35 -9.75
CA SER A 311 -12.17 -21.37 -8.70
C SER A 311 -11.30 -21.13 -7.47
N LEU A 312 -10.09 -20.61 -7.69
CA LEU A 312 -9.16 -20.24 -6.65
C LEU A 312 -9.60 -18.92 -6.00
N LEU A 313 -10.10 -17.94 -6.77
CA LEU A 313 -10.69 -16.70 -6.22
C LEU A 313 -11.87 -16.96 -5.27
N SER A 314 -12.80 -17.83 -5.67
CA SER A 314 -13.92 -18.27 -4.81
C SER A 314 -13.41 -18.82 -3.47
N THR A 315 -12.38 -19.67 -3.52
CA THR A 315 -11.79 -20.32 -2.35
C THR A 315 -10.99 -19.35 -1.47
N LEU A 316 -10.21 -18.45 -2.07
CA LEU A 316 -9.32 -17.55 -1.33
C LEU A 316 -10.07 -16.36 -0.71
N LEU A 317 -11.08 -15.83 -1.40
CA LEU A 317 -11.78 -14.61 -1.01
C LEU A 317 -13.16 -14.86 -0.40
N HIS A 318 -13.60 -16.12 -0.29
CA HIS A 318 -14.91 -16.52 0.23
C HIS A 318 -16.06 -15.79 -0.50
N CYS A 319 -15.88 -15.52 -1.79
CA CYS A 319 -16.90 -14.93 -2.64
C CYS A 319 -18.05 -15.94 -2.79
N THR A 320 -19.26 -15.59 -2.36
CA THR A 320 -20.43 -16.49 -2.48
C THR A 320 -21.28 -16.21 -3.71
N THR A 321 -21.15 -15.01 -4.30
CA THR A 321 -22.00 -14.57 -5.43
C THR A 321 -21.17 -13.86 -6.49
N VAL A 322 -21.50 -14.09 -7.76
CA VAL A 322 -20.96 -13.37 -8.91
C VAL A 322 -22.03 -12.55 -9.61
N LEU A 323 -21.72 -11.29 -9.89
CA LEU A 323 -22.48 -10.42 -10.79
C LEU A 323 -21.80 -10.42 -12.16
N ALA A 324 -22.56 -10.57 -13.24
CA ALA A 324 -21.99 -10.80 -14.56
C ALA A 324 -22.75 -10.07 -15.66
N SER A 325 -22.06 -9.58 -16.70
CA SER A 325 -22.75 -9.18 -17.92
C SER A 325 -23.55 -10.37 -18.50
N PRO A 326 -24.65 -10.14 -19.24
CA PRO A 326 -25.47 -11.21 -19.82
C PRO A 326 -24.70 -12.16 -20.75
N SER A 327 -23.75 -11.61 -21.49
CA SER A 327 -22.89 -12.31 -22.45
C SER A 327 -21.69 -13.00 -21.80
N CYS A 328 -21.33 -12.63 -20.57
CA CYS A 328 -20.11 -13.13 -19.94
C CYS A 328 -20.21 -14.65 -19.67
N PRO A 329 -19.25 -15.45 -20.20
CA PRO A 329 -19.16 -16.87 -19.87
C PRO A 329 -18.58 -17.01 -18.46
N ILE A 330 -19.40 -17.47 -17.52
CA ILE A 330 -19.00 -17.78 -16.14
C ILE A 330 -19.44 -19.20 -15.81
N SER A 331 -18.54 -19.97 -15.22
CA SER A 331 -18.79 -21.34 -14.77
C SER A 331 -18.20 -21.54 -13.38
N GLY A 332 -18.75 -22.49 -12.61
CA GLY A 332 -18.17 -22.93 -11.33
C GLY A 332 -18.54 -22.10 -10.09
N TRP A 333 -19.56 -21.23 -10.16
CA TRP A 333 -20.03 -20.42 -9.03
C TRP A 333 -21.42 -20.83 -8.55
N GLU A 334 -21.65 -20.78 -7.24
CA GLU A 334 -22.91 -21.21 -6.62
C GLU A 334 -24.10 -20.31 -7.00
N GLU A 335 -23.87 -19.00 -7.08
CA GLU A 335 -24.91 -18.03 -7.46
C GLU A 335 -24.37 -17.02 -8.48
N ILE A 336 -25.08 -16.90 -9.61
CA ILE A 336 -24.76 -15.96 -10.69
C ILE A 336 -25.96 -15.04 -10.92
N VAL A 337 -25.73 -13.73 -10.88
CA VAL A 337 -26.75 -12.71 -11.12
C VAL A 337 -26.33 -11.86 -12.33
N ARG A 338 -27.25 -11.67 -13.27
CA ARG A 338 -26.97 -10.91 -14.49
C ARG A 338 -27.18 -9.42 -14.27
N LEU A 339 -26.19 -8.63 -14.66
CA LEU A 339 -26.23 -7.17 -14.71
C LEU A 339 -26.89 -6.70 -16.01
N ASP A 340 -28.17 -7.01 -16.18
CA ASP A 340 -28.99 -6.50 -17.28
C ASP A 340 -29.80 -5.27 -16.84
N ASP A 341 -30.62 -4.72 -17.73
CA ASP A 341 -31.46 -3.56 -17.44
C ASP A 341 -32.45 -3.79 -16.29
N ARG A 342 -32.79 -5.05 -15.98
CA ARG A 342 -33.70 -5.44 -14.91
C ARG A 342 -33.00 -5.58 -13.56
N PHE A 343 -31.66 -5.59 -13.54
CA PHE A 343 -30.90 -5.59 -12.29
C PHE A 343 -31.08 -4.27 -11.55
N ASP A 344 -31.62 -4.35 -10.34
CA ASP A 344 -31.73 -3.23 -9.42
C ASP A 344 -30.72 -3.40 -8.27
N PRO A 345 -29.63 -2.62 -8.25
CA PRO A 345 -28.61 -2.68 -7.21
C PRO A 345 -29.17 -2.50 -5.79
N ALA A 346 -30.19 -1.66 -5.62
CA ALA A 346 -30.75 -1.35 -4.30
C ALA A 346 -31.62 -2.50 -3.79
N ALA A 347 -32.50 -3.03 -4.65
CA ALA A 347 -33.33 -4.19 -4.31
C ALA A 347 -32.48 -5.44 -4.06
N TRP A 348 -31.45 -5.66 -4.89
CA TRP A 348 -30.54 -6.79 -4.76
C TRP A 348 -29.75 -6.76 -3.44
N LEU A 349 -29.23 -5.59 -3.07
CA LEU A 349 -28.51 -5.40 -1.82
C LEU A 349 -29.45 -5.55 -0.61
N ALA A 350 -30.67 -5.01 -0.68
CA ALA A 350 -31.68 -5.14 0.37
C ALA A 350 -32.12 -6.60 0.60
N ALA A 351 -32.28 -7.41 -0.45
CA ALA A 351 -32.63 -8.83 -0.34
C ALA A 351 -31.56 -9.66 0.39
N ARG A 352 -30.30 -9.23 0.33
CA ARG A 352 -29.17 -9.85 1.03
C ARG A 352 -28.95 -9.26 2.43
N HIS A 353 -29.68 -8.19 2.78
CA HIS A 353 -29.66 -7.49 4.07
C HIS A 353 -31.07 -7.09 4.54
N PRO A 354 -31.93 -8.07 4.91
CA PRO A 354 -33.31 -7.80 5.31
C PRO A 354 -33.45 -6.97 6.60
N GLU A 355 -32.38 -6.73 7.36
CA GLU A 355 -32.43 -5.95 8.62
C GLU A 355 -32.04 -4.47 8.49
N SER A 356 -32.03 -3.91 7.27
CA SER A 356 -31.94 -2.45 7.05
C SER A 356 -33.29 -1.85 6.65
N SER A 357 -34.35 -2.16 7.39
CA SER A 357 -35.60 -1.40 7.32
C SER A 357 -35.46 -0.07 8.08
N LEU A 358 -34.66 0.85 7.53
CA LEU A 358 -34.85 2.26 7.85
C LEU A 358 -36.13 2.71 7.13
N SER A 359 -37.18 2.89 7.93
CA SER A 359 -38.43 3.54 7.54
C SER A 359 -38.12 4.90 6.88
N PRO A 360 -38.81 5.27 5.78
CA PRO A 360 -38.67 6.61 5.24
C PRO A 360 -39.35 7.60 6.18
N ALA A 361 -38.57 8.50 6.77
CA ALA A 361 -39.04 9.73 7.39
C ALA A 361 -38.11 10.87 7.01
#